data_AF-F4WQI2-F1
#
_entry.id   AF-F4WQI2-F1
#
_cell.length_a   1.000
_cell.length_b   1.000
_cell.length_c   1.000
_cell.angle_alpha   90.00
_cell.angle_beta   90.00
_cell.angle_gamma   90.00
#
_symmetry.space_group_name_H-M   'P 1'
#
loop_
_entity.id
_entity.type
_entity.pdbx_description
1 polymer ?
#
loop_
_entity_poly.entity_id
_entity_poly.type
_entity_poly.pdbx_seq_one_letter_code
_entity_poly.pdbx_strand_id
1 'polypeptide(L)'
;MSAELSVDMLSKPLPEIVFRRKNNALFKKLARKTHFNVREVEALAIIHRKITQTLGPMTRFVFRDVLHAGLDFTENIRHIYIDRIFSAFDKKNVLQIYDFMHTNKLKKEQIFPTMRGCLIKLQTDEDPDEAVKDLVDLLLKKLDIDRDGVISEEEFCRAVKERNLLLLESMGPVFPSRVARQTFLSTFTDRLGRF
;
A
#
# COMPACT_ATOMS: atom_id res chain seq x y z
N MET A 1 30.75 42.72 -2.99
CA MET A 1 30.23 41.35 -3.21
C MET A 1 30.46 40.56 -1.93
N SER A 2 29.40 40.29 -1.16
CA SER A 2 29.52 39.44 0.03
C SER A 2 29.71 38.01 -0.42
N ALA A 3 30.84 37.39 -0.07
CA ALA A 3 31.07 35.98 -0.33
C ALA A 3 30.07 35.17 0.51
N GLU A 4 29.16 34.45 -0.14
CA GLU A 4 28.33 33.46 0.53
C GLU A 4 29.25 32.39 1.13
N LEU A 5 29.36 32.37 2.45
CA LEU A 5 30.12 31.34 3.16
C LEU A 5 29.39 30.01 3.00
N SER A 6 30.16 28.95 2.73
CA SER A 6 29.63 27.58 2.67
C SER A 6 28.90 27.24 3.97
N VAL A 7 27.72 26.61 3.86
CA VAL A 7 26.85 26.24 5.00
C VAL A 7 27.60 25.46 6.10
N ASP A 8 28.64 24.72 5.72
CA ASP A 8 29.49 23.91 6.61
C ASP A 8 30.37 24.73 7.58
N MET A 9 30.61 26.01 7.26
CA MET A 9 31.37 26.94 8.12
C MET A 9 30.50 27.58 9.22
N LEU A 10 29.19 27.35 9.16
CA LEU A 10 28.27 27.70 10.23
C LEU A 10 28.21 26.50 11.16
N SER A 11 28.58 26.68 12.43
CA SER A 11 28.40 25.71 13.52
C SER A 11 26.92 25.41 13.86
N LYS A 12 26.06 25.47 12.85
CA LYS A 12 24.64 25.14 12.89
C LYS A 12 24.49 23.66 12.51
N PRO A 13 24.03 22.80 13.42
CA PRO A 13 23.78 21.41 13.08
C PRO A 13 22.72 21.32 11.98
N LEU A 14 22.93 20.41 11.02
CA LEU A 14 21.97 20.17 9.93
C LEU A 14 20.55 19.94 10.47
N PRO A 15 19.50 20.51 9.85
CA PRO A 15 18.12 20.37 10.31
C PRO A 15 17.67 18.91 10.50
N GLU A 16 18.23 17.99 9.73
CA GLU A 16 17.99 16.54 9.81
C GLU A 16 18.56 15.96 11.10
N ILE A 17 19.76 16.38 11.52
CA ILE A 17 20.40 15.90 12.76
C ILE A 17 19.57 16.33 13.97
N VAL A 18 19.12 17.59 13.99
CA VAL A 18 18.26 18.12 15.05
C VAL A 18 16.94 17.34 15.12
N PHE A 19 16.32 17.09 13.97
CA PHE A 19 15.09 16.31 13.88
C PHE A 19 15.27 14.87 14.36
N ARG A 20 16.38 14.21 14.00
CA ARG A 20 16.67 12.84 14.47
C ARG A 20 16.79 12.79 15.99
N ARG A 21 17.55 13.71 16.58
CA ARG A 21 17.71 13.80 18.03
C ARG A 21 16.40 14.04 18.75
N LYS A 22 15.59 14.99 18.27
CA LYS A 22 14.29 15.35 18.87
C LYS A 22 13.29 14.19 18.86
N ASN A 23 13.32 13.34 17.83
CA ASN A 23 12.32 12.28 17.62
C ASN A 23 12.83 10.86 17.99
N ASN A 24 14.02 10.73 18.58
CA ASN A 24 14.64 9.42 18.82
C ASN A 24 13.75 8.45 19.63
N ALA A 25 13.03 8.95 20.64
CA ALA A 25 12.10 8.14 21.43
C ALA A 25 10.93 7.59 20.58
N LEU A 26 10.38 8.41 19.68
CA LEU A 26 9.33 8.00 18.74
C LEU A 26 9.87 6.93 17.78
N PHE A 27 11.07 7.12 17.25
CA PHE A 27 11.68 6.15 16.31
C PHE A 27 11.92 4.80 16.96
N LYS A 28 12.40 4.77 18.21
CA LYS A 28 12.52 3.54 19.00
C LYS A 28 11.16 2.84 19.21
N LYS A 29 10.10 3.62 19.46
CA LYS A 29 8.74 3.08 19.60
C LYS A 29 8.22 2.49 18.29
N LEU A 30 8.44 3.15 17.16
CA LEU A 30 8.03 2.69 15.83
C LEU A 30 8.82 1.46 15.37
N ALA A 31 10.12 1.40 15.66
CA ALA A 31 10.95 0.23 15.33
C ALA A 31 10.53 -1.03 16.10
N ARG A 32 9.89 -0.90 17.27
CA ARG A 32 9.32 -2.03 18.02
C ARG A 32 7.97 -2.51 17.46
N LYS A 33 7.27 -1.66 16.71
CA LYS A 33 5.93 -1.94 16.17
C LYS A 33 5.95 -2.37 14.71
N THR A 34 7.07 -2.19 14.02
CA THR A 34 7.21 -2.47 12.58
C THR A 34 8.36 -3.46 12.36
N HIS A 35 8.51 -3.92 11.12
CA HIS A 35 9.63 -4.77 10.73
C HIS A 35 10.95 -3.98 10.54
N PHE A 36 10.91 -2.65 10.67
CA PHE A 36 12.06 -1.77 10.46
C PHE A 36 12.86 -1.55 11.74
N ASN A 37 14.20 -1.48 11.62
CA ASN A 37 15.06 -1.09 12.73
C ASN A 37 15.04 0.44 12.93
N VAL A 38 15.69 0.92 14.01
CA VAL A 38 15.72 2.36 14.32
C VAL A 38 16.35 3.19 13.20
N ARG A 39 17.40 2.69 12.53
CA ARG A 39 18.07 3.40 11.43
C ARG A 39 17.18 3.55 10.20
N GLU A 40 16.43 2.50 9.87
CA GLU A 40 15.47 2.51 8.77
C GLU A 40 14.28 3.42 9.08
N VAL A 41 13.77 3.38 10.31
CA VAL A 41 12.71 4.30 10.74
C VAL A 41 13.20 5.75 10.68
N GLU A 42 14.44 6.03 11.08
CA GLU A 42 15.06 7.35 10.94
C GLU A 42 15.12 7.79 9.46
N ALA A 43 15.54 6.90 8.56
CA ALA A 43 15.62 7.20 7.14
C ALA A 43 14.23 7.47 6.53
N LEU A 44 13.25 6.62 6.82
CA LEU A 44 11.85 6.78 6.40
C LEU A 44 11.25 8.08 6.93
N ALA A 45 11.53 8.46 8.19
CA ALA A 45 11.04 9.70 8.76
C ALA A 45 11.63 10.94 8.05
N ILE A 46 12.86 10.86 7.55
CA ILE A 46 13.48 11.94 6.76
C ILE A 46 12.89 12.00 5.37
N ILE A 47 12.67 10.84 4.71
CA ILE A 47 11.99 10.77 3.41
C ILE A 47 10.61 11.42 3.54
N HIS A 48 9.81 11.02 4.54
CA HIS A 48 8.51 11.63 4.83
C HIS A 48 8.62 13.14 5.06
N ARG A 49 9.57 13.59 5.89
CA ARG A 49 9.77 15.02 6.15
C ARG A 49 10.07 15.80 4.87
N LYS A 50 10.97 15.29 4.01
CA LYS A 50 11.31 15.91 2.73
C LYS A 50 10.09 15.99 1.81
N ILE A 51 9.34 14.89 1.69
CA ILE A 51 8.07 14.89 0.94
C ILE A 51 7.14 15.98 1.45
N THR A 52 6.93 16.07 2.77
CA THR A 52 6.01 17.07 3.34
C THR A 52 6.50 18.51 3.19
N GLN A 53 7.80 18.73 3.11
CA GLN A 53 8.39 20.05 2.87
C GLN A 53 8.26 20.47 1.40
N THR A 54 8.32 19.53 0.47
CA THR A 54 8.26 19.80 -0.98
C THR A 54 6.83 19.82 -1.51
N LEU A 55 5.99 18.86 -1.10
CA LEU A 55 4.63 18.66 -1.62
C LEU A 55 3.53 19.15 -0.67
N GLY A 56 3.90 19.64 0.51
CA GLY A 56 2.96 20.08 1.54
C GLY A 56 2.45 18.94 2.44
N PRO A 57 1.37 19.15 3.22
CA PRO A 57 0.86 18.12 4.12
C PRO A 57 0.48 16.85 3.36
N MET A 58 0.62 15.69 4.02
CA MET A 58 0.30 14.39 3.44
C MET A 58 -1.22 14.23 3.25
N THR A 59 -1.74 14.81 2.17
CA THR A 59 -3.12 14.66 1.71
C THR A 59 -3.28 13.39 0.87
N ARG A 60 -4.53 13.01 0.55
CA ARG A 60 -4.82 11.87 -0.36
C ARG A 60 -4.14 12.02 -1.73
N PHE A 61 -4.12 13.24 -2.27
CA PHE A 61 -3.49 13.54 -3.55
C PHE A 61 -1.97 13.36 -3.47
N VAL A 62 -1.33 13.93 -2.44
CA VAL A 62 0.12 13.78 -2.24
C VAL A 62 0.50 12.31 -2.02
N PHE A 63 -0.29 11.57 -1.24
CA PHE A 63 -0.05 10.14 -1.03
C PHE A 63 -0.15 9.35 -2.33
N ARG A 64 -1.14 9.67 -3.17
CA ARG A 64 -1.30 9.07 -4.49
C ARG A 64 -0.10 9.33 -5.39
N ASP A 65 0.39 10.56 -5.42
CA ASP A 65 1.55 10.94 -6.22
C ASP A 65 2.82 10.21 -5.73
N VAL A 66 2.98 10.07 -4.41
CA VAL A 66 4.10 9.34 -3.81
C VAL A 66 4.04 7.84 -4.14
N LEU A 67 2.86 7.19 -4.07
CA LEU A 67 2.73 5.79 -4.44
C LEU A 67 2.93 5.57 -5.95
N HIS A 68 2.42 6.48 -6.78
CA HIS A 68 2.58 6.41 -8.22
C HIS A 68 4.07 6.55 -8.60
N ALA A 69 4.74 7.59 -8.12
CA ALA A 69 6.13 7.87 -8.46
C ALA A 69 7.15 6.94 -7.77
N GLY A 70 6.92 6.61 -6.49
CA GLY A 70 7.87 5.91 -5.65
C GLY A 70 7.70 4.39 -5.62
N LEU A 71 6.49 3.89 -5.90
CA LEU A 71 6.17 2.46 -5.87
C LEU A 71 5.54 1.96 -7.19
N ASP A 72 5.67 2.76 -8.25
CA ASP A 72 5.25 2.44 -9.61
C ASP A 72 3.78 2.02 -9.68
N PHE A 73 2.88 2.62 -8.89
CA PHE A 73 1.43 2.40 -9.01
C PHE A 73 0.86 3.16 -10.23
N THR A 74 1.18 2.68 -11.44
CA THR A 74 0.99 3.36 -12.73
C THR A 74 -0.31 3.05 -13.48
N GLU A 75 -1.16 2.12 -13.02
CA GLU A 75 -2.39 1.74 -13.76
C GLU A 75 -3.65 2.43 -13.25
N ASN A 76 -4.56 2.74 -14.19
CA ASN A 76 -5.87 3.34 -13.93
C ASN A 76 -6.70 2.60 -12.85
N ILE A 77 -6.60 1.28 -12.76
CA ILE A 77 -7.27 0.48 -11.71
C ILE A 77 -6.52 0.56 -10.38
N ARG A 78 -5.18 0.71 -10.41
CA ARG A 78 -4.38 0.93 -9.20
C ARG A 78 -4.74 2.24 -8.50
N HIS A 79 -5.17 3.27 -9.23
CA HIS A 79 -5.69 4.50 -8.63
C HIS A 79 -6.96 4.30 -7.77
N ILE A 80 -7.85 3.36 -8.11
CA ILE A 80 -9.04 3.08 -7.27
C ILE A 80 -8.64 2.52 -5.91
N TYR A 81 -7.54 1.76 -5.89
CA TYR A 81 -7.00 1.16 -4.68
C TYR A 81 -6.17 2.11 -3.86
N ILE A 82 -5.49 3.09 -4.46
CA ILE A 82 -4.66 4.04 -3.70
C ILE A 82 -5.48 4.79 -2.63
N ASP A 83 -6.67 5.28 -2.95
CA ASP A 83 -7.50 5.99 -1.97
C ASP A 83 -8.00 5.07 -0.85
N ARG A 84 -8.18 3.79 -1.17
CA ARG A 84 -8.58 2.75 -0.22
C ARG A 84 -7.41 2.31 0.65
N ILE A 85 -6.22 2.13 0.07
CA ILE A 85 -4.97 1.91 0.78
C ILE A 85 -4.72 3.07 1.75
N PHE A 86 -4.93 4.32 1.33
CA PHE A 86 -4.83 5.47 2.23
C PHE A 86 -5.84 5.38 3.38
N SER A 87 -7.07 4.99 3.10
CA SER A 87 -8.14 4.87 4.11
C SER A 87 -7.99 3.64 5.02
N ALA A 88 -7.23 2.64 4.58
CA ALA A 88 -6.98 1.38 5.28
C ALA A 88 -5.53 1.26 5.80
N PHE A 89 -4.71 2.30 5.68
CA PHE A 89 -3.27 2.25 5.95
C PHE A 89 -2.91 1.85 7.39
N ASP A 90 -3.80 2.15 8.34
CA ASP A 90 -3.65 1.77 9.76
C ASP A 90 -4.47 0.54 10.16
N LYS A 91 -5.15 -0.09 9.19
CA LYS A 91 -5.99 -1.26 9.45
C LYS A 91 -5.25 -2.55 9.11
N LYS A 92 -5.60 -3.63 9.82
CA LYS A 92 -4.87 -4.91 9.76
C LYS A 92 -5.34 -5.84 8.64
N ASN A 93 -6.41 -5.50 7.90
CA ASN A 93 -7.04 -6.42 6.97
C ASN A 93 -7.23 -5.84 5.57
N VAL A 94 -6.76 -6.57 4.56
CA VAL A 94 -6.91 -6.26 3.14
C VAL A 94 -8.38 -6.27 2.70
N LEU A 95 -9.24 -7.04 3.37
CA LEU A 95 -10.68 -7.05 3.08
C LEU A 95 -11.28 -5.63 3.08
N GLN A 96 -10.79 -4.76 3.97
CA GLN A 96 -11.28 -3.38 4.09
C GLN A 96 -10.85 -2.47 2.93
N ILE A 97 -9.87 -2.90 2.13
CA ILE A 97 -9.52 -2.25 0.86
C ILE A 97 -10.56 -2.61 -0.20
N TYR A 98 -11.05 -3.85 -0.19
CA TYR A 98 -12.07 -4.36 -1.12
C TYR A 98 -13.51 -3.97 -0.72
N ASP A 99 -13.76 -3.68 0.56
CA ASP A 99 -15.09 -3.32 1.05
C ASP A 99 -15.40 -1.83 0.81
N PHE A 100 -15.93 -1.53 -0.37
CA PHE A 100 -16.33 -0.18 -0.78
C PHE A 100 -17.46 0.42 0.07
N MET A 101 -18.30 -0.41 0.68
CA MET A 101 -19.51 0.00 1.40
C MET A 101 -19.33 0.01 2.92
N HIS A 102 -18.16 -0.40 3.42
CA HIS A 102 -17.83 -0.44 4.86
C HIS A 102 -18.80 -1.30 5.68
N THR A 103 -19.31 -2.37 5.08
CA THR A 103 -20.22 -3.35 5.68
C THR A 103 -19.49 -4.46 6.45
N ASN A 104 -18.15 -4.51 6.38
CA ASN A 104 -17.29 -5.62 6.81
C ASN A 104 -17.63 -6.96 6.15
N LYS A 105 -18.29 -6.91 4.99
CA LYS A 105 -18.82 -8.07 4.26
C LYS A 105 -18.74 -7.79 2.77
N LEU A 106 -18.10 -8.67 2.00
CA LEU A 106 -18.01 -8.52 0.54
C LEU A 106 -19.12 -9.30 -0.16
N LYS A 107 -19.95 -8.60 -0.92
CA LYS A 107 -20.97 -9.19 -1.78
C LYS A 107 -20.51 -9.26 -3.24
N LYS A 108 -21.12 -10.16 -4.02
CA LYS A 108 -20.90 -10.27 -5.48
C LYS A 108 -20.97 -8.92 -6.20
N GLU A 109 -21.94 -8.08 -5.82
CA GLU A 109 -22.15 -6.72 -6.37
C GLU A 109 -20.96 -5.77 -6.16
N GLN A 110 -20.18 -5.97 -5.09
CA GLN A 110 -18.97 -5.17 -4.81
C GLN A 110 -17.74 -5.74 -5.52
N ILE A 111 -17.68 -7.06 -5.69
CA ILE A 111 -16.52 -7.76 -6.29
C ILE A 111 -16.53 -7.59 -7.81
N PHE A 112 -17.71 -7.67 -8.44
CA PHE A 112 -17.84 -7.67 -9.89
C PHE A 112 -17.25 -6.41 -10.57
N PRO A 113 -17.58 -5.17 -10.16
CA PRO A 113 -17.02 -3.96 -10.79
C PRO A 113 -15.49 -3.89 -10.67
N THR A 114 -14.95 -4.38 -9.56
CA THR A 114 -13.53 -4.41 -9.25
C THR A 114 -12.77 -5.38 -10.14
N MET A 115 -13.29 -6.60 -10.27
CA MET A 115 -12.75 -7.63 -11.16
C MET A 115 -12.85 -7.19 -12.62
N ARG A 116 -14.01 -6.67 -13.03
CA ARG A 116 -14.22 -6.11 -14.37
C ARG A 116 -13.19 -5.04 -14.69
N GLY A 117 -12.97 -4.10 -13.77
CA GLY A 117 -11.94 -3.07 -13.89
C GLY A 117 -10.56 -3.65 -14.19
N CYS A 118 -10.13 -4.66 -13.44
CA CYS A 118 -8.83 -5.31 -13.61
C CYS A 118 -8.66 -5.97 -14.99
N LEU A 119 -9.74 -6.47 -15.60
CA LEU A 119 -9.72 -7.26 -16.82
C LEU A 119 -9.96 -6.43 -18.10
N ILE A 120 -10.18 -5.11 -18.00
CA ILE A 120 -10.43 -4.23 -19.17
C ILE A 120 -9.34 -4.31 -20.26
N LYS A 121 -8.11 -4.70 -19.91
CA LYS A 121 -6.99 -4.86 -20.86
C LYS A 121 -6.98 -6.21 -21.62
N LEU A 122 -7.77 -7.20 -21.20
CA LEU A 122 -7.89 -8.49 -21.86
C LEU A 122 -9.03 -8.42 -22.88
N GLN A 123 -8.80 -7.75 -24.00
CA GLN A 123 -9.75 -7.76 -25.12
C GLN A 123 -9.65 -9.12 -25.83
N THR A 124 -10.47 -10.08 -25.40
CA THR A 124 -10.79 -11.30 -26.14
C THR A 124 -12.15 -11.15 -26.82
N ASP A 125 -12.39 -11.89 -27.91
CA ASP A 125 -13.67 -11.90 -28.67
C ASP A 125 -14.89 -12.47 -27.89
N GLU A 126 -14.69 -12.89 -26.63
CA GLU A 126 -15.75 -13.34 -25.72
C GLU A 126 -16.35 -12.17 -24.93
N ASP A 127 -17.63 -12.27 -24.56
CA ASP A 127 -18.30 -11.28 -23.70
C ASP A 127 -17.52 -11.16 -22.36
N PRO A 128 -16.80 -10.05 -22.13
CA PRO A 128 -15.91 -9.91 -20.98
C PRO A 128 -16.67 -9.95 -19.66
N ASP A 129 -17.97 -9.64 -19.68
CA ASP A 129 -18.79 -9.64 -18.46
C ASP A 129 -19.13 -11.07 -18.01
N GLU A 130 -19.30 -12.04 -18.93
CA GLU A 130 -19.49 -13.46 -18.56
C GLU A 130 -18.21 -14.07 -17.99
N ALA A 131 -17.05 -13.80 -18.59
CA ALA A 131 -15.76 -14.23 -18.04
C ALA A 131 -15.51 -13.67 -16.63
N VAL A 132 -15.90 -12.41 -16.38
CA VAL A 132 -15.83 -11.81 -15.03
C VAL A 132 -16.80 -12.53 -14.08
N LYS A 133 -18.04 -12.84 -14.49
CA LYS A 133 -19.02 -13.56 -13.64
C LYS A 133 -18.47 -14.92 -13.21
N ASP A 134 -17.93 -15.70 -14.15
CA ASP A 134 -17.34 -17.01 -13.87
C ASP A 134 -16.17 -16.91 -12.89
N LEU A 135 -15.30 -15.90 -13.05
CA LEU A 135 -14.20 -15.65 -12.11
C LEU A 135 -14.70 -15.26 -10.72
N VAL A 136 -15.75 -14.43 -10.64
CA VAL A 136 -16.36 -14.05 -9.36
C VAL A 136 -17.00 -15.25 -8.68
N ASP A 137 -17.69 -16.12 -9.41
CA ASP A 137 -18.29 -17.34 -8.88
C ASP A 137 -17.23 -18.36 -8.42
N LEU A 138 -16.12 -18.48 -9.16
CA LEU A 138 -14.95 -19.25 -8.73
C LEU A 138 -14.34 -18.68 -7.45
N LEU A 139 -14.25 -17.35 -7.34
CA LEU A 139 -13.71 -16.66 -6.16
C LEU A 139 -14.60 -16.88 -4.93
N LEU A 140 -15.92 -16.74 -5.07
CA LEU A 140 -16.88 -17.03 -4.01
C LEU A 140 -16.77 -18.48 -3.56
N LYS A 141 -16.75 -19.45 -4.48
CA LYS A 141 -16.55 -20.87 -4.14
C LYS A 141 -15.27 -21.15 -3.34
N LYS A 142 -14.26 -20.27 -3.43
CA LYS A 142 -13.00 -20.38 -2.69
C LYS A 142 -12.99 -19.63 -1.37
N LEU A 143 -13.67 -18.49 -1.27
CA LEU A 143 -13.62 -17.58 -0.13
C LEU A 143 -14.84 -17.66 0.79
N ASP A 144 -16.03 -17.87 0.22
CA ASP A 144 -17.30 -18.05 0.93
C ASP A 144 -17.41 -19.52 1.37
N ILE A 145 -17.25 -19.76 2.68
CA ILE A 145 -17.09 -21.11 3.24
C ILE A 145 -18.45 -21.66 3.66
N ASP A 146 -19.32 -20.83 4.21
CA ASP A 146 -20.67 -21.22 4.59
C ASP A 146 -21.70 -21.17 3.45
N ARG A 147 -21.30 -20.58 2.30
CA ARG A 147 -22.10 -20.46 1.06
C ARG A 147 -23.31 -19.55 1.22
N ASP A 148 -23.22 -18.52 2.05
CA ASP A 148 -24.27 -17.51 2.20
C ASP A 148 -24.28 -16.44 1.08
N GLY A 149 -23.28 -16.48 0.17
CA GLY A 149 -23.10 -15.54 -0.93
C GLY A 149 -22.34 -14.27 -0.53
N VAL A 150 -21.77 -14.23 0.67
CA VAL A 150 -21.10 -13.08 1.27
C VAL A 150 -19.79 -13.51 1.92
N ILE A 151 -18.71 -12.77 1.66
CA ILE A 151 -17.41 -13.09 2.28
C ILE A 151 -17.24 -12.23 3.53
N SER A 152 -17.22 -12.87 4.70
CA SER A 152 -16.90 -12.23 5.97
C SER A 152 -15.38 -12.07 6.18
N GLU A 153 -14.99 -11.23 7.14
CA GLU A 153 -13.58 -11.04 7.51
C GLU A 153 -12.91 -12.34 7.97
N GLU A 154 -13.64 -13.14 8.74
CA GLU A 154 -13.16 -14.40 9.31
C GLU A 154 -12.90 -15.42 8.20
N GLU A 155 -13.84 -15.54 7.25
CA GLU A 155 -13.69 -16.44 6.12
C GLU A 155 -12.58 -16.04 5.17
N PHE A 156 -12.45 -14.74 4.87
CA PHE A 156 -11.36 -14.23 4.05
C PHE A 156 -10.00 -14.53 4.70
N CYS A 157 -9.86 -14.22 5.99
CA CYS A 157 -8.65 -14.48 6.75
C CYS A 157 -8.30 -15.98 6.79
N ARG A 158 -9.31 -16.83 7.00
CA ARG A 158 -9.16 -18.28 7.01
C ARG A 158 -8.75 -18.81 5.64
N ALA A 159 -9.43 -18.40 4.57
CA ALA A 159 -9.14 -18.83 3.21
C ALA A 159 -7.72 -18.41 2.77
N VAL A 160 -7.30 -17.18 3.08
CA VAL A 160 -5.94 -16.70 2.79
C VAL A 160 -4.89 -17.52 3.52
N LYS A 161 -5.07 -17.76 4.83
CA LYS A 161 -4.06 -18.43 5.65
C LYS A 161 -3.99 -19.93 5.41
N GLU A 162 -5.12 -20.59 5.22
CA GLU A 162 -5.22 -22.05 5.15
C GLU A 162 -5.15 -22.59 3.73
N ARG A 163 -5.56 -21.81 2.72
CA ARG A 163 -5.62 -22.27 1.32
C ARG A 163 -4.48 -21.70 0.49
N ASN A 164 -4.44 -20.38 0.31
CA ASN A 164 -3.46 -19.74 -0.57
C ASN A 164 -3.29 -18.26 -0.25
N LEU A 165 -2.06 -17.83 0.03
CA LEU A 165 -1.71 -16.43 0.29
C LEU A 165 -1.97 -15.50 -0.91
N LEU A 166 -1.98 -16.04 -2.14
CA LEU A 166 -2.29 -15.27 -3.36
C LEU A 166 -3.72 -14.71 -3.37
N LEU A 167 -4.61 -15.24 -2.52
CA LEU A 167 -5.97 -14.70 -2.36
C LEU A 167 -5.99 -13.29 -1.76
N LEU A 168 -4.88 -12.80 -1.21
CA LEU A 168 -4.75 -11.41 -0.77
C LEU A 168 -4.82 -10.40 -1.92
N GLU A 169 -4.49 -10.82 -3.14
CA GLU A 169 -4.50 -9.96 -4.33
C GLU A 169 -5.49 -10.45 -5.39
N SER A 170 -6.44 -11.33 -5.01
CA SER A 170 -7.35 -11.97 -5.96
C SER A 170 -8.29 -11.02 -6.67
N MET A 171 -8.56 -9.85 -6.09
CA MET A 171 -9.40 -8.80 -6.68
C MET A 171 -8.57 -7.68 -7.31
N GLY A 172 -7.26 -7.86 -7.41
CA GLY A 172 -6.33 -6.90 -8.00
C GLY A 172 -5.12 -6.62 -7.11
N PRO A 173 -4.05 -6.05 -7.71
CA PRO A 173 -2.80 -5.78 -7.00
C PRO A 173 -2.99 -4.62 -6.00
N VAL A 174 -2.98 -4.97 -4.72
CA VAL A 174 -3.04 -4.00 -3.61
C VAL A 174 -1.64 -3.72 -3.04
N PHE A 175 -0.67 -4.58 -3.34
CA PHE A 175 0.72 -4.42 -2.91
C PHE A 175 1.62 -3.93 -4.06
N PRO A 176 2.72 -3.22 -3.74
CA PRO A 176 3.71 -2.87 -4.75
C PRO A 176 4.35 -4.12 -5.35
N SER A 177 4.72 -4.03 -6.63
CA SER A 177 5.45 -5.10 -7.31
C SER A 177 6.79 -5.38 -6.61
N ARG A 178 7.33 -6.59 -6.80
CA ARG A 178 8.64 -6.96 -6.23
C ARG A 178 9.75 -6.00 -6.65
N VAL A 179 9.71 -5.54 -7.91
CA VAL A 179 10.69 -4.58 -8.45
C VAL A 179 10.54 -3.23 -7.75
N ALA A 180 9.32 -2.69 -7.67
CA ALA A 180 9.07 -1.41 -6.99
C ALA A 180 9.48 -1.46 -5.51
N ARG A 181 9.13 -2.55 -4.81
CA ARG A 181 9.52 -2.77 -3.42
C ARG A 181 11.05 -2.79 -3.26
N GLN A 182 11.74 -3.55 -4.11
CA GLN A 182 13.20 -3.65 -4.08
C GLN A 182 13.87 -2.30 -4.33
N THR A 183 13.42 -1.58 -5.37
CA THR A 183 13.92 -0.26 -5.73
C THR A 183 13.75 0.71 -4.56
N PHE A 184 12.56 0.79 -3.99
CA PHE A 184 12.29 1.67 -2.85
C PHE A 184 13.12 1.30 -1.61
N LEU A 185 13.16 0.02 -1.22
CA LEU A 185 13.94 -0.43 -0.06
C LEU A 185 15.43 -0.13 -0.22
N SER A 186 15.99 -0.30 -1.43
CA SER A 186 17.41 -0.04 -1.70
C SER A 186 17.83 1.42 -1.48
N THR A 187 16.88 2.36 -1.42
CA THR A 187 17.17 3.77 -1.14
C THR A 187 17.54 4.06 0.32
N PHE A 188 17.21 3.15 1.24
CA PHE A 188 17.40 3.40 2.68
C PHE A 188 17.82 2.18 3.52
N THR A 189 17.77 0.95 2.97
CA THR A 189 18.19 -0.26 3.67
C THR A 189 19.02 -1.20 2.79
N ASP A 190 19.98 -1.86 3.43
CA ASP A 190 20.78 -2.97 2.90
C ASP A 190 20.11 -4.33 3.16
N ARG A 191 19.04 -4.39 3.96
CA ARG A 191 18.38 -5.62 4.42
C ARG A 191 17.25 -6.08 3.50
N LEU A 192 17.56 -6.17 2.20
CA LEU A 192 16.57 -6.39 1.13
C LEU A 192 15.89 -7.76 1.18
N GLY A 193 16.53 -8.79 1.78
CA GLY A 193 15.98 -10.14 1.87
C GLY A 193 14.97 -10.38 3.02
N ARG A 194 14.66 -9.36 3.83
CA ARG A 194 13.83 -9.52 5.03
C ARG A 194 12.33 -9.26 4.81
N PHE A 195 11.96 -8.69 3.66
CA PHE A 195 10.62 -8.11 3.40
C PHE A 195 9.97 -8.65 2.12
#